data_AF-A0A7S0P5X7-F1
#
_entry.id   AF-A0A7S0P5X7-F1
#
_cell.length_a   1.000
_cell.length_b   1.000
_cell.length_c   1.000
_cell.angle_alpha   90.00
_cell.angle_beta   90.00
_cell.angle_gamma   90.00
#
_symmetry.space_group_name_H-M   'P 1'
#
loop_
_entity.id
_entity.type
_entity.pdbx_description
1 polymer ?
#
loop_
_entity_poly.entity_id
_entity_poly.type
_entity_poly.pdbx_seq_one_letter_code
_entity_poly.pdbx_strand_id
1 'polypeptide(L)'
;RKMSGANLGSDAWFSAGLAFSCTQCGNCCSGGEGYVYFTQSEGERMAARLGLGKEDFYARHAHSEDGLTHSLKEQYVEGHGYDCILLQREGDKSWCSVYTDRPTQCKTWPFWQENMENAEAWAAAKVETPCPGMGKGAHYSQE
;
A
#
# COMPACT_ATOMS: atom_id res chain seq x y z
N ARG A 1 -22.78 -12.47 22.25
CA ARG A 1 -22.11 -13.23 21.17
C ARG A 1 -20.63 -12.90 21.25
N LYS A 2 -19.81 -13.81 21.80
CA LYS A 2 -18.35 -13.64 21.86
C LYS A 2 -17.83 -13.91 20.45
N MET A 3 -17.02 -13.00 19.90
CA MET A 3 -16.26 -13.27 18.67
C MET A 3 -15.16 -14.27 19.03
N SER A 4 -15.38 -15.52 18.66
CA SER A 4 -14.41 -16.60 18.79
C SER A 4 -13.32 -16.36 17.75
N GLY A 5 -12.08 -16.19 18.19
CA GLY A 5 -10.91 -16.12 17.32
C GLY A 5 -10.82 -17.37 16.45
N ALA A 6 -10.64 -17.17 15.15
CA ALA A 6 -10.40 -18.26 14.22
C ALA A 6 -9.04 -18.90 14.53
N ASN A 7 -9.07 -20.18 14.87
CA ASN A 7 -7.91 -21.05 14.91
C ASN A 7 -7.47 -21.25 13.45
N LEU A 8 -6.51 -20.45 12.98
CA LEU A 8 -5.91 -20.61 11.65
C LEU A 8 -4.95 -21.81 11.70
N GLY A 9 -5.52 -23.02 11.71
CA GLY A 9 -4.78 -24.27 11.65
C GLY A 9 -4.05 -24.44 10.31
N SER A 10 -3.20 -25.48 10.26
CA SER A 10 -2.30 -25.90 9.17
C SER A 10 -2.91 -26.07 7.75
N ASP A 11 -4.18 -25.74 7.56
CA ASP A 11 -4.94 -25.90 6.31
C ASP A 11 -5.20 -24.56 5.60
N ALA A 12 -4.59 -23.46 6.07
CA ALA A 12 -4.65 -22.19 5.34
C ALA A 12 -4.12 -22.37 3.91
N TRP A 13 -4.79 -21.76 2.93
CA TRP A 13 -4.40 -21.88 1.51
C TRP A 13 -2.98 -21.36 1.24
N PHE A 14 -2.49 -20.47 2.10
CA PHE A 14 -1.15 -19.89 2.12
C PHE A 14 -0.22 -20.56 3.15
N SER A 15 -0.51 -21.79 3.61
CA SER A 15 0.31 -22.52 4.60
C SER A 15 1.77 -22.70 4.18
N ALA A 16 2.04 -22.77 2.87
CA ALA A 16 3.40 -22.80 2.31
C ALA A 16 4.10 -21.43 2.35
N GLY A 17 3.41 -20.37 2.75
CA GLY A 17 3.83 -18.98 2.66
C GLY A 17 3.61 -18.38 1.27
N LEU A 18 3.83 -17.07 1.18
CA LEU A 18 3.68 -16.29 -0.04
C LEU A 18 4.91 -15.40 -0.24
N ALA A 19 5.31 -15.20 -1.49
CA ALA A 19 6.45 -14.35 -1.82
C ALA A 19 6.01 -12.97 -2.31
N PHE A 20 6.66 -11.93 -1.82
CA PHE A 20 6.48 -10.57 -2.31
C PHE A 20 7.74 -9.72 -2.19
N SER A 21 7.98 -8.87 -3.18
CA SER A 21 8.92 -7.75 -3.07
C SER A 21 8.48 -6.65 -4.00
N CYS A 22 8.43 -5.42 -3.49
CA CYS A 22 8.13 -4.27 -4.33
C CYS A 22 9.23 -4.12 -5.39
N THR A 23 8.84 -4.15 -6.65
CA THR A 23 9.73 -3.96 -7.80
C THR A 23 9.77 -2.52 -8.28
N GLN A 24 9.14 -1.60 -7.53
CA GLN A 24 8.97 -0.20 -7.91
C GLN A 24 8.30 -0.03 -9.29
N CYS A 25 7.31 -0.89 -9.58
CA CYS A 25 6.51 -0.80 -10.81
C CYS A 25 5.49 0.34 -10.82
N GLY A 26 5.16 0.90 -9.65
CA GLY A 26 4.19 1.99 -9.50
C GLY A 26 2.72 1.56 -9.52
N ASN A 27 2.40 0.31 -9.86
CA ASN A 27 1.02 -0.11 -10.10
C ASN A 27 0.11 -0.11 -8.87
N CYS A 28 0.62 -0.42 -7.67
CA CYS A 28 -0.15 -0.28 -6.42
C CYS A 28 -0.21 1.14 -5.87
N CYS A 29 0.47 2.09 -6.54
CA CYS A 29 0.53 3.50 -6.17
C CYS A 29 -0.16 4.39 -7.22
N SER A 30 -0.88 3.79 -8.17
CA SER A 30 -1.40 4.43 -9.38
C SER A 30 -2.69 3.73 -9.83
N GLY A 31 -3.41 4.29 -10.79
CA GLY A 31 -4.57 3.69 -11.42
C GLY A 31 -5.86 4.50 -11.24
N GLY A 32 -6.89 3.87 -10.66
CA GLY A 32 -8.14 4.54 -10.33
C GLY A 32 -8.02 5.41 -9.07
N GLU A 33 -9.07 6.17 -8.78
CA GLU A 33 -9.17 6.94 -7.53
C GLU A 33 -9.16 6.00 -6.32
N GLY A 34 -8.46 6.38 -5.26
CA GLY A 34 -8.32 5.57 -4.07
C GLY A 34 -7.92 6.37 -2.83
N TYR A 35 -7.91 5.68 -1.69
CA TYR A 35 -7.55 6.28 -0.41
C TYR A 35 -6.41 5.50 0.23
N VAL A 36 -5.30 6.20 0.48
CA VAL A 36 -4.20 5.70 1.32
C VAL A 36 -4.27 6.39 2.66
N TYR A 37 -4.94 5.76 3.63
CA TYR A 37 -5.05 6.27 4.98
C TYR A 37 -3.73 6.11 5.74
N PHE A 38 -3.49 7.05 6.65
CA PHE A 38 -2.33 7.01 7.53
C PHE A 38 -2.65 7.59 8.91
N THR A 39 -1.98 7.05 9.92
CA THR A 39 -2.04 7.56 11.29
C THR A 39 -1.23 8.85 11.43
N GLN A 40 -1.50 9.64 12.48
CA GLN A 40 -0.71 10.83 12.77
C GLN A 40 0.80 10.55 12.85
N SER A 41 1.19 9.45 13.49
CA SER A 41 2.59 9.05 13.60
C SER A 41 3.24 8.73 12.24
N GLU A 42 2.48 8.15 11.30
CA GLU A 42 2.96 7.87 9.95
C GLU A 42 3.11 9.17 9.16
N GLY A 43 2.15 10.08 9.29
CA GLY A 43 2.21 11.42 8.70
C GLY A 43 3.46 12.18 9.16
N GLU A 44 3.78 12.15 10.46
CA GLU A 44 4.97 12.78 11.02
C GLU A 44 6.28 12.15 10.51
N ARG A 45 6.34 10.82 10.37
CA ARG A 45 7.50 10.14 9.77
C ARG A 45 7.68 10.48 8.30
N MET A 46 6.59 10.50 7.52
CA MET A 46 6.62 10.89 6.12
C MET A 46 7.03 12.36 5.95
N ALA A 47 6.53 13.25 6.80
CA ALA A 47 6.92 14.66 6.82
C ALA A 47 8.42 14.84 7.09
N ALA A 48 8.93 14.19 8.14
CA ALA A 48 10.35 14.22 8.49
C ALA A 48 11.23 13.66 7.37
N ARG A 49 10.80 12.57 6.72
CA ARG A 49 11.47 11.97 5.57
C ARG A 49 11.61 12.94 4.39
N LEU A 50 10.62 13.81 4.18
CA LEU A 50 10.61 14.83 3.14
C LEU A 50 11.26 16.16 3.58
N GLY A 51 11.75 16.25 4.83
CA GLY A 51 12.29 17.48 5.39
C GLY A 51 11.24 18.58 5.59
N LEU A 52 9.97 18.21 5.77
CA LEU A 52 8.85 19.13 5.92
C LEU A 52 8.36 19.19 7.36
N GLY A 53 7.81 20.34 7.74
CA GLY A 53 6.97 20.45 8.92
C GLY A 53 5.68 19.65 8.76
N LYS A 54 5.07 19.23 9.89
CA LYS A 54 3.81 18.50 9.90
C LYS A 54 2.71 19.25 9.15
N GLU A 55 2.52 20.52 9.43
CA GLU A 55 1.47 21.33 8.80
C GLU A 55 1.66 21.42 7.27
N ASP A 56 2.90 21.64 6.81
CA ASP A 56 3.24 21.66 5.39
C ASP A 56 2.99 20.30 4.72
N PHE A 57 3.36 19.20 5.38
CA PHE A 57 3.11 17.86 4.85
C PHE A 57 1.62 17.64 4.65
N TYR A 58 0.80 17.90 5.67
CA TYR A 58 -0.64 17.70 5.62
C TYR A 58 -1.30 18.58 4.56
N ALA A 59 -0.93 19.87 4.50
CA ALA A 59 -1.48 20.79 3.52
C ALA A 59 -1.15 20.37 2.07
N ARG A 60 0.07 19.88 1.82
CA ARG A 60 0.55 19.57 0.47
C ARG A 60 0.22 18.14 0.02
N HIS A 61 0.28 17.17 0.93
CA HIS A 61 0.28 15.74 0.59
C HIS A 61 -0.91 14.96 1.16
N ALA A 62 -1.79 15.56 1.96
CA ALA A 62 -2.94 14.87 2.52
C ALA A 62 -4.28 15.54 2.21
N HIS A 63 -5.32 14.71 2.07
CA HIS A 63 -6.71 15.10 2.23
C HIS A 63 -7.18 14.78 3.65
N SER A 64 -8.17 15.52 4.12
CA SER A 64 -8.86 15.29 5.39
C SER A 64 -10.34 15.13 5.10
N GLU A 65 -10.95 14.03 5.54
CA GLU A 65 -12.38 13.76 5.32
C GLU A 65 -13.27 14.44 6.37
N ASP A 66 -12.85 14.41 7.63
CA ASP A 66 -13.62 14.87 8.80
C ASP A 66 -12.78 15.71 9.79
N GLY A 67 -11.56 16.07 9.43
CA GLY A 67 -10.59 16.77 10.29
C GLY A 67 -9.72 15.83 11.14
N LEU A 68 -10.05 14.54 11.18
CA LEU A 68 -9.36 13.53 12.00
C LEU A 68 -8.71 12.46 11.11
N THR A 69 -9.46 11.99 10.12
CA THR A 69 -9.07 10.96 9.17
C THR A 69 -8.38 11.59 7.97
N HIS A 70 -7.16 11.13 7.70
CA HIS A 70 -6.33 11.67 6.64
C HIS A 70 -5.91 10.57 5.67
N SER A 71 -5.92 10.92 4.39
CA SER A 71 -5.45 10.08 3.29
C SER A 71 -4.46 10.84 2.43
N LEU A 72 -3.53 10.15 1.77
CA LEU A 72 -2.62 10.80 0.82
C LEU A 72 -3.40 11.33 -0.38
N LYS A 73 -3.00 12.50 -0.89
CA LYS A 73 -3.55 13.02 -2.15
C LYS A 73 -3.15 12.17 -3.33
N GLU A 74 -3.92 12.31 -4.39
CA GLU A 74 -3.64 11.77 -5.71
C GLU A 74 -3.47 12.91 -6.71
N GLN A 75 -2.70 12.65 -7.77
CA GLN A 75 -2.50 13.55 -8.89
C GLN A 75 -2.78 12.81 -10.19
N TYR A 76 -3.54 13.43 -11.10
CA TYR A 76 -3.79 12.84 -12.41
C TYR A 76 -2.53 12.91 -13.28
N VAL A 77 -2.15 11.77 -13.85
CA VAL A 77 -1.02 11.58 -14.75
C VAL A 77 -1.51 10.87 -16.01
N GLU A 78 -1.35 11.53 -17.15
CA GLU A 78 -1.76 10.99 -18.45
C GLU A 78 -1.09 9.63 -18.71
N GLY A 79 -1.90 8.66 -19.14
CA GLY A 79 -1.46 7.28 -19.39
C GLY A 79 -1.33 6.39 -18.14
N HIS A 80 -1.41 6.95 -16.93
CA HIS A 80 -1.33 6.21 -15.66
C HIS A 80 -2.61 6.31 -14.81
N GLY A 81 -3.41 7.36 -14.98
CA GLY A 81 -4.58 7.62 -14.15
C GLY A 81 -4.22 8.49 -12.96
N TYR A 82 -4.59 8.10 -11.76
CA TYR A 82 -4.30 8.83 -10.54
C TYR A 82 -3.11 8.21 -9.81
N ASP A 83 -1.98 8.92 -9.82
CA ASP A 83 -0.82 8.56 -9.01
C ASP A 83 -0.98 9.10 -7.59
N CYS A 84 -0.60 8.30 -6.59
CA CYS A 84 -0.33 8.81 -5.26
C CYS A 84 0.68 9.98 -5.34
N ILE A 85 0.44 11.06 -4.59
CA ILE A 85 1.29 12.26 -4.57
C ILE A 85 2.76 11.99 -4.20
N LEU A 86 3.05 10.84 -3.57
CA LEU A 86 4.40 10.42 -3.18
C LEU A 86 5.06 9.46 -4.18
N LEU A 87 4.37 9.07 -5.26
CA LEU A 87 4.96 8.33 -6.37
C LEU A 87 5.78 9.28 -7.24
N GLN A 88 7.01 8.90 -7.54
CA GLN A 88 7.92 9.60 -8.43
C GLN A 88 8.09 8.78 -9.70
N ARG A 89 8.22 9.45 -10.84
CA ARG A 89 8.46 8.83 -12.14
C ARG A 89 9.55 9.58 -12.89
N GLU A 90 10.40 8.81 -13.57
CA GLU A 90 11.41 9.34 -14.51
C GLU A 90 11.55 8.34 -15.66
N GLY A 91 11.01 8.70 -16.84
CA GLY A 91 10.93 7.77 -17.96
C GLY A 91 10.09 6.54 -17.63
N ASP A 92 10.69 5.36 -17.76
CA ASP A 92 10.07 4.06 -17.42
C ASP A 92 10.24 3.67 -15.94
N LYS A 93 10.99 4.46 -15.16
CA LYS A 93 11.24 4.20 -13.75
C LYS A 93 10.17 4.86 -12.89
N SER A 94 9.84 4.20 -11.79
CA SER A 94 9.05 4.80 -10.73
C SER A 94 9.60 4.41 -9.37
N TRP A 95 9.33 5.21 -8.33
CA TRP A 95 9.66 4.88 -6.95
C TRP A 95 8.82 5.71 -5.96
N CYS A 96 8.65 5.21 -4.74
CA CYS A 96 8.00 5.98 -3.68
C CYS A 96 9.04 6.85 -2.96
N SER A 97 8.82 8.16 -2.89
CA SER A 97 9.75 9.11 -2.24
C SER A 97 9.93 8.85 -0.74
N VAL A 98 8.93 8.23 -0.09
CA VAL A 98 8.94 7.89 1.34
C VAL A 98 8.99 6.38 1.58
N TYR A 99 9.54 5.58 0.66
CA TYR A 99 9.38 4.11 0.67
C TYR A 99 9.55 3.45 2.05
N THR A 100 10.58 3.76 2.85
CA THR A 100 10.76 3.14 4.19
C THR A 100 9.74 3.62 5.23
N ASP A 101 9.26 4.84 5.08
CA ASP A 101 8.35 5.53 6.01
C ASP A 101 6.89 5.48 5.53
N ARG A 102 6.62 4.78 4.42
CA ARG A 102 5.29 4.65 3.83
C ARG A 102 4.26 4.14 4.85
N PRO A 103 2.98 4.49 4.69
CA PRO A 103 1.92 4.06 5.61
C PRO A 103 1.80 2.54 5.67
N THR A 104 1.26 2.04 6.77
CA THR A 104 1.04 0.60 6.99
C THR A 104 0.23 -0.01 5.86
N GLN A 105 -0.81 0.67 5.37
CA GLN A 105 -1.58 0.24 4.19
C GLN A 105 -0.67 -0.04 2.98
N CYS A 106 0.28 0.85 2.66
CA CYS A 106 1.24 0.61 1.58
C CYS A 106 2.33 -0.41 1.94
N LYS A 107 2.66 -0.61 3.23
CA LYS A 107 3.64 -1.61 3.68
C LYS A 107 3.09 -3.02 3.57
N THR A 108 1.80 -3.19 3.81
CA THR A 108 1.14 -4.49 3.86
C THR A 108 0.61 -4.94 2.51
N TRP A 109 0.56 -4.09 1.47
CA TRP A 109 0.31 -4.57 0.11
C TRP A 109 1.33 -5.65 -0.27
N PRO A 110 0.93 -6.81 -0.82
CA PRO A 110 -0.43 -7.23 -1.24
C PRO A 110 -1.19 -8.07 -0.19
N PHE A 111 -0.69 -8.19 1.04
CA PHE A 111 -1.26 -9.00 2.13
C PHE A 111 -2.44 -8.32 2.86
N TRP A 112 -3.25 -7.54 2.16
CA TRP A 112 -4.49 -7.00 2.73
C TRP A 112 -5.50 -8.13 2.99
N GLN A 113 -6.43 -7.92 3.93
CA GLN A 113 -7.31 -9.00 4.39
C GLN A 113 -8.14 -9.59 3.25
N GLU A 114 -8.63 -8.74 2.36
CA GLU A 114 -9.37 -9.08 1.16
C GLU A 114 -8.57 -9.97 0.18
N ASN A 115 -7.27 -9.70 0.03
CA ASN A 115 -6.41 -10.49 -0.85
C ASN A 115 -6.02 -11.84 -0.23
N MET A 116 -6.09 -11.93 1.11
CA MET A 116 -5.71 -13.12 1.87
C MET A 116 -6.88 -14.08 2.11
N GLU A 117 -8.09 -13.75 1.67
CA GLU A 117 -9.31 -14.53 1.89
C GLU A 117 -9.20 -15.97 1.34
N ASN A 118 -8.71 -16.11 0.11
CA ASN A 118 -8.49 -17.37 -0.58
C ASN A 118 -7.48 -17.21 -1.74
N ALA A 119 -7.07 -18.33 -2.35
CA ALA A 119 -6.09 -18.31 -3.44
C ALA A 119 -6.60 -17.56 -4.68
N GLU A 120 -7.92 -17.61 -4.91
CA GLU A 120 -8.58 -16.90 -6.01
C GLU A 120 -8.52 -15.38 -5.81
N ALA A 121 -8.77 -14.88 -4.59
CA ALA A 121 -8.68 -13.46 -4.25
C ALA A 121 -7.26 -12.93 -4.42
N TRP A 122 -6.25 -13.69 -3.98
CA TRP A 122 -4.84 -13.35 -4.21
C TRP A 122 -4.50 -13.27 -5.70
N ALA A 123 -4.99 -14.23 -6.49
CA ALA A 123 -4.79 -14.24 -7.94
C ALA A 123 -5.52 -13.06 -8.61
N ALA A 124 -6.73 -12.74 -8.17
CA ALA A 124 -7.50 -11.59 -8.65
C ALA A 124 -6.76 -10.27 -8.37
N ALA A 125 -6.25 -10.07 -7.15
CA ALA A 125 -5.48 -8.88 -6.78
C ALA A 125 -4.26 -8.65 -7.70
N LYS A 126 -3.59 -9.73 -8.12
CA LYS A 126 -2.47 -9.66 -9.07
C LYS A 126 -2.92 -9.26 -10.48
N VAL A 127 -4.14 -9.61 -10.89
CA VAL A 127 -4.69 -9.25 -12.21
C VAL A 127 -5.22 -7.82 -12.21
N GLU A 128 -5.95 -7.44 -11.16
CA GLU A 128 -6.55 -6.11 -11.00
C GLU A 128 -5.48 -5.03 -10.75
N THR A 129 -4.44 -5.36 -9.99
CA THR A 129 -3.25 -4.54 -9.81
C THR A 129 -2.03 -5.33 -10.31
N PRO A 130 -1.70 -5.27 -11.62
CA PRO A 130 -0.61 -6.05 -12.24
C PRO A 130 0.75 -5.88 -11.58
N CYS A 131 1.03 -6.59 -10.49
CA CYS A 131 2.23 -6.40 -9.71
C CYS A 131 3.26 -7.52 -10.00
N PRO A 132 4.38 -7.23 -10.68
CA PRO A 132 5.41 -8.23 -10.96
C PRO A 132 6.16 -8.68 -9.70
N GLY A 133 5.95 -8.01 -8.57
CA GLY A 133 6.46 -8.39 -7.25
C GLY A 133 5.67 -9.51 -6.56
N MET A 134 4.40 -9.73 -6.93
CA MET A 134 3.58 -10.81 -6.35
C MET A 134 4.08 -12.17 -6.83
N GLY A 135 4.56 -12.98 -5.90
CA GLY A 135 5.20 -14.28 -6.14
C GLY A 135 6.72 -14.20 -6.36
N LYS A 136 7.39 -13.09 -6.02
CA LYS A 136 8.85 -12.93 -6.16
C LYS A 136 9.48 -12.36 -4.89
N GLY A 137 10.76 -12.64 -4.70
CA GLY A 137 11.57 -12.02 -3.64
C GLY A 137 11.34 -12.64 -2.27
N ALA A 138 11.24 -11.81 -1.23
CA ALA A 138 11.11 -12.24 0.16
C ALA A 138 9.90 -13.15 0.38
N HIS A 139 10.08 -14.17 1.21
CA HIS A 139 9.06 -15.16 1.54
C HIS A 139 8.47 -14.87 2.92
N TYR A 140 7.13 -14.87 3.01
CA TYR A 140 6.37 -14.54 4.21
C TYR A 140 5.58 -15.77 4.66
N SER A 141 5.85 -16.22 5.88
CA SER A 141 5.12 -17.29 6.56
C SER A 141 3.89 -16.74 7.29
N GLN A 142 3.09 -17.66 7.83
CA GLN A 142 1.93 -17.34 8.67
C GLN A 142 2.31 -16.71 10.03
N GLU A 143 3.57 -16.87 10.46
CA GLU A 143 4.15 -16.31 11.70
C GLU A 143 4.82 -14.96 11.49
#